data_AF-L9YWS8-F1
#
_entry.id   AF-L9YWS8-F1
#
_cell.length_a   1.000
_cell.length_b   1.000
_cell.length_c   1.000
_cell.angle_alpha   90.00
_cell.angle_beta   90.00
_cell.angle_gamma   90.00
#
_symmetry.space_group_name_H-M   'P 1'
#
loop_
_entity.id
_entity.type
_entity.pdbx_description
1 polymer ?
#
loop_
_entity_poly.entity_id
_entity_poly.type
_entity_poly.pdbx_seq_one_letter_code
_entity_poly.pdbx_strand_id
1 'polypeptide(L)'
;MTEEFLRFSRARGNDLTTPRPEFEFPGLEAGDRWCLCLARWVEAEEADCAPPVVLEATHEAVLRDVEPDLLREHEYDGGDDTAATE
;
A
#
# COMPACT_ATOMS: atom_id res chain seq x y z
N MET A 1 0.47 -2.57 -3.81
CA MET A 1 0.25 -1.23 -4.37
C MET A 1 -0.66 -1.34 -5.57
N THR A 2 -1.59 -0.40 -5.78
CA THR A 2 -2.45 -0.36 -6.98
C THR A 2 -2.09 0.86 -7.82
N GLU A 3 -2.37 0.82 -9.12
CA GLU A 3 -2.12 1.97 -10.01
C GLU A 3 -2.93 3.20 -9.56
N GLU A 4 -4.17 2.98 -9.12
CA GLU A 4 -5.05 4.04 -8.63
C GLU A 4 -4.49 4.72 -7.38
N PHE A 5 -4.05 3.93 -6.38
CA PHE A 5 -3.40 4.45 -5.18
C PHE A 5 -2.14 5.25 -5.51
N LEU A 6 -1.28 4.75 -6.40
CA LEU A 6 -0.04 5.44 -6.76
C LEU A 6 -0.32 6.79 -7.42
N ARG A 7 -1.32 6.87 -8.30
CA ARG A 7 -1.78 8.13 -8.92
C ARG A 7 -2.37 9.08 -7.88
N PHE A 8 -3.21 8.58 -6.99
CA PHE A 8 -3.80 9.37 -5.90
C PHE A 8 -2.73 9.92 -4.96
N SER A 9 -1.85 9.05 -4.46
CA SER A 9 -0.75 9.37 -3.56
C SER A 9 0.15 10.46 -4.16
N ARG A 10 0.47 10.36 -5.46
CA ARG A 10 1.23 11.38 -6.17
C ARG A 10 0.48 12.72 -6.25
N ALA A 11 -0.83 12.70 -6.54
CA ALA A 11 -1.66 13.91 -6.56
C ALA A 11 -1.77 14.59 -5.18
N ARG A 12 -1.68 13.81 -4.09
CA ARG A 12 -1.62 14.29 -2.69
C ARG A 12 -0.21 14.68 -2.23
N GLY A 13 0.77 14.69 -3.13
CA GLY A 13 2.15 15.10 -2.85
C GLY A 13 3.04 14.02 -2.25
N ASN A 14 2.59 12.76 -2.21
CA ASN A 14 3.37 11.59 -1.82
C ASN A 14 3.75 10.77 -3.06
N ASP A 15 4.74 11.26 -3.81
CA ASP A 15 5.22 10.58 -5.02
C ASP A 15 6.04 9.35 -4.66
N LEU A 16 5.42 8.18 -4.78
CA LEU A 16 6.03 6.88 -4.61
C LEU A 16 6.43 6.23 -5.95
N THR A 17 6.22 6.90 -7.07
CA THR A 17 6.48 6.36 -8.41
C THR A 17 7.81 6.82 -8.98
N THR A 18 8.24 8.05 -8.67
CA THR A 18 9.49 8.61 -9.18
C THR A 18 10.69 7.97 -8.47
N PRO A 19 11.62 7.30 -9.19
CA PRO A 19 12.86 6.80 -8.61
C PRO A 19 13.68 7.93 -8.00
N ARG A 20 14.22 7.69 -6.80
CA ARG A 20 15.16 8.59 -6.12
C ARG A 20 16.44 7.83 -5.75
N PRO A 21 17.42 7.75 -6.68
CA PRO A 21 18.67 7.01 -6.47
C PRO A 21 19.47 7.52 -5.28
N GLU A 22 19.34 8.82 -4.95
CA GLU A 22 19.98 9.44 -3.79
C GLU A 22 19.52 8.87 -2.44
N PHE A 23 18.35 8.23 -2.41
CA PHE A 23 17.79 7.55 -1.25
C PHE A 23 17.63 6.04 -1.47
N GLU A 24 18.28 5.48 -2.50
CA GLU A 24 18.16 4.07 -2.88
C GLU A 24 16.70 3.63 -3.12
N PHE A 25 15.86 4.57 -3.55
CA PHE A 25 14.44 4.32 -3.80
C PHE A 25 14.22 4.08 -5.30
N PRO A 26 13.84 2.88 -5.75
CA PRO A 26 13.65 2.57 -7.17
C PRO A 26 12.38 3.18 -7.77
N GLY A 27 11.45 3.66 -6.94
CA GLY A 27 10.07 3.91 -7.36
C GLY A 27 9.24 2.63 -7.31
N LEU A 28 7.95 2.78 -7.05
CA LEU A 28 7.00 1.68 -6.93
C LEU A 28 6.11 1.58 -8.17
N GLU A 29 5.76 0.34 -8.50
CA GLU A 29 4.81 -0.02 -9.54
C GLU A 29 3.57 -0.71 -8.95
N ALA A 30 2.53 -0.86 -9.76
CA ALA A 30 1.36 -1.62 -9.35
C ALA A 30 1.74 -3.10 -9.15
N GLY A 31 1.32 -3.68 -8.03
CA GLY A 31 1.72 -5.02 -7.60
C GLY A 31 2.75 -5.02 -6.46
N ASP A 32 3.56 -3.96 -6.32
CA ASP A 32 4.59 -3.90 -5.29
C ASP A 32 4.02 -3.95 -3.87
N ARG A 33 4.75 -4.59 -2.97
CA ARG A 33 4.44 -4.59 -1.52
C ARG A 33 5.34 -3.58 -0.84
N TRP A 34 4.72 -2.60 -0.17
CA TRP A 34 5.45 -1.52 0.47
C TRP A 34 4.74 -1.06 1.74
N CYS A 35 5.52 -0.81 2.80
CA CYS A 35 4.99 -0.30 4.05
C CYS A 35 4.57 1.16 3.89
N LEU A 36 3.30 1.46 4.14
CA LEU A 36 2.75 2.81 4.08
C LEU A 36 2.58 3.39 5.48
N CYS A 37 2.69 4.72 5.59
CA CYS A 37 2.22 5.41 6.77
C CYS A 37 0.71 5.27 6.87
N LEU A 38 0.20 4.90 8.06
CA LEU A 38 -1.22 4.67 8.28
C LEU A 38 -2.09 5.86 7.84
N ALA A 39 -1.68 7.08 8.19
CA ALA A 39 -2.39 8.29 7.77
C ALA A 39 -2.54 8.44 6.25
N ARG A 40 -1.57 7.96 5.46
CA ARG A 40 -1.64 7.97 3.99
C ARG A 40 -2.54 6.89 3.43
N TRP A 41 -2.59 5.74 4.11
CA TRP A 41 -3.50 4.67 3.76
C TRP A 41 -4.96 5.08 4.07
N VAL A 42 -5.22 5.68 5.24
CA VAL A 42 -6.54 6.22 5.62
C VAL A 42 -7.00 7.31 4.65
N GLU A 43 -6.13 8.26 4.29
CA GLU A 43 -6.46 9.30 3.30
C GLU A 43 -6.89 8.69 1.94
N ALA A 44 -6.31 7.54 1.57
CA ALA A 44 -6.68 6.84 0.35
C ALA A 44 -7.97 6.02 0.51
N GLU A 45 -8.26 5.51 1.71
CA GLU A 45 -9.50 4.80 2.03
C GLU A 45 -10.70 5.77 1.97
N GLU A 46 -10.58 6.96 2.58
CA GLU A 46 -11.59 8.03 2.49
C GLU A 46 -11.84 8.51 1.03
N ALA A 47 -10.93 8.19 0.11
CA ALA A 47 -11.01 8.53 -1.30
C ALA A 47 -11.35 7.31 -2.19
N ASP A 48 -11.77 6.18 -1.61
CA ASP A 48 -12.11 4.93 -2.27
C ASP A 48 -10.98 4.32 -3.13
N CYS A 49 -9.72 4.70 -2.85
CA CYS A 49 -8.54 4.26 -3.61
C CYS A 49 -7.46 3.62 -2.73
N ALA A 50 -7.84 3.10 -1.56
CA ALA A 50 -6.92 2.40 -0.66
C ALA A 50 -6.36 1.13 -1.34
N PRO A 51 -5.03 0.91 -1.27
CA PRO A 51 -4.43 -0.31 -1.78
C PRO A 51 -4.73 -1.47 -0.81
N PRO A 52 -4.74 -2.72 -1.31
CA PRO A 52 -4.94 -3.89 -0.47
C PRO A 52 -3.81 -4.04 0.56
N VAL A 53 -4.16 -4.57 1.73
CA VAL A 53 -3.33 -4.67 2.93
C VAL A 53 -2.96 -6.13 3.17
N VAL A 54 -1.66 -6.39 3.35
CA VAL A 54 -1.19 -7.71 3.78
C VAL A 54 -1.22 -7.76 5.31
N LEU A 55 -2.24 -8.39 5.89
CA LEU A 55 -2.46 -8.38 7.34
C LEU A 55 -1.28 -8.99 8.10
N GLU A 56 -0.71 -10.09 7.60
CA GLU A 56 0.46 -10.76 8.21
C GLU A 56 1.72 -9.88 8.25
N ALA A 57 1.82 -8.90 7.35
CA ALA A 57 2.93 -7.96 7.26
C ALA A 57 2.60 -6.58 7.86
N THR A 58 1.44 -6.42 8.48
CA THR A 58 0.97 -5.16 9.06
C THR A 58 1.17 -5.15 10.57
N HIS A 59 1.78 -4.09 11.09
CA HIS A 59 2.07 -3.97 12.51
C HIS A 59 0.79 -3.74 13.34
N GLU A 60 0.59 -4.47 14.45
CA GLU A 60 -0.62 -4.42 15.29
C GLU A 60 -1.02 -3.01 15.78
N ALA A 61 -0.05 -2.09 15.88
CA ALA A 61 -0.28 -0.71 16.28
C ALA A 61 -1.31 0.02 15.42
N VAL A 62 -1.57 -0.41 14.17
CA VAL A 62 -2.61 0.17 13.32
C VAL A 62 -4.01 0.04 13.91
N LEU A 63 -4.23 -0.98 14.77
CA LEU A 63 -5.51 -1.24 15.43
C LEU A 63 -5.88 -0.18 16.48
N ARG A 64 -4.99 0.77 16.77
CA ARG A 64 -5.28 1.91 17.64
C ARG A 64 -6.08 3.00 16.92
N ASP A 65 -5.93 3.09 15.60
CA ASP A 65 -6.51 4.16 14.78
C ASP A 65 -7.53 3.62 13.78
N VAL A 66 -7.45 2.34 13.40
CA VAL A 66 -8.32 1.72 12.39
C VAL A 66 -8.95 0.43 12.92
N GLU A 67 -10.22 0.20 12.59
CA GLU A 67 -10.94 -1.01 12.98
C GLU A 67 -10.40 -2.24 12.22
N PRO A 68 -10.28 -3.39 12.89
CA PRO A 68 -9.76 -4.61 12.27
C PRO A 68 -10.64 -5.11 11.12
N ASP A 69 -11.94 -4.84 11.16
CA ASP A 69 -12.87 -5.23 10.09
C ASP A 69 -12.60 -4.45 8.80
N LEU A 70 -12.30 -3.14 8.89
CA LEU A 70 -11.90 -2.34 7.73
C LEU A 70 -10.63 -2.91 7.08
N LEU A 71 -9.64 -3.30 7.89
CA LEU A 71 -8.41 -3.90 7.37
C LEU A 71 -8.67 -5.24 6.66
N ARG A 72 -9.65 -6.03 7.12
CA ARG A 72 -10.07 -7.28 6.48
C ARG A 72 -10.80 -7.05 5.16
N GLU A 73 -11.61 -6.01 5.06
CA GLU A 73 -12.27 -5.64 3.80
C GLU A 73 -11.25 -5.30 2.70
N HIS A 74 -10.10 -4.76 3.09
CA HIS A 74 -8.98 -4.50 2.20
C HIS A 74 -7.90 -5.57 2.21
N GLU A 75 -8.15 -6.76 2.77
CA GLU A 75 -7.15 -7.83 2.83
C GLU A 75 -6.67 -8.21 1.42
N TYR A 76 -5.35 -8.32 1.27
CA TYR A 76 -4.75 -8.86 0.07
C TYR A 76 -4.99 -10.37 0.00
N ASP A 77 -5.90 -10.81 -0.86
CA ASP A 77 -6.31 -12.22 -1.06
C ASP A 77 -5.22 -13.12 -1.68
N GLY A 78 -3.96 -12.68 -1.70
CA GLY A 78 -2.85 -13.56 -2.08
C GLY A 78 -2.90 -14.03 -3.54
N GLY A 79 -3.34 -13.16 -4.47
CA GLY A 79 -3.36 -13.45 -5.90
C GLY A 79 -2.01 -13.95 -6.41
N ASP A 80 -1.88 -15.28 -6.40
CA ASP A 80 -0.83 -16.15 -6.95
C ASP A 80 0.58 -15.54 -7.00
N ASP A 81 1.30 -15.66 -5.87
CA ASP A 81 2.76 -15.66 -5.85
C ASP A 81 3.26 -17.04 -6.34
N THR A 82 2.82 -17.48 -7.53
CA THR A 82 3.41 -18.63 -8.25
C THR A 82 4.11 -18.14 -9.51
N ALA A 83 5.03 -17.19 -9.37
CA ALA A 83 5.92 -16.79 -10.46
C ALA A 83 7.31 -16.39 -9.96
N ALA A 84 7.95 -17.25 -9.15
CA ALA A 84 9.41 -17.26 -8.98
C ALA A 84 9.89 -18.62 -8.44
N THR A 85 9.66 -19.69 -9.20
CA THR A 85 10.58 -20.84 -9.20
C THR A 85 11.41 -20.70 -10.47
N GLU A 86 12.70 -20.39 -10.30
CA GLU A 86 13.90 -21.04 -10.89
C GLU A 86 15.13 -20.14 -10.73
#